data_AF-U5S293-F1
#
_entry.id   AF-U5S293-F1
#
_cell.length_a   1.000
_cell.length_b   1.000
_cell.length_c   1.000
_cell.angle_alpha   90.00
_cell.angle_beta   90.00
_cell.angle_gamma   90.00
#
_symmetry.space_group_name_H-M   'P 1'
#
loop_
_entity.id
_entity.type
_entity.pdbx_description
1 polymer ?
#
loop_
_entity_poly.entity_id
_entity_poly.type
_entity_poly.pdbx_seq_one_letter_code
_entity_poly.pdbx_strand_id
1 'polypeptide(L)'
;TTKIVGPIKKTSQYDSGFDRCAEGLVSQRAQLGLYNLIPKDPMSLAIVMGTALPKPLVEGPVAPVKTEIPDPEQMSMHIKD
;
A
#
# COMPACT_ATOMS: atom_id res chain seq x y z
N THR A 1 19.34 0.39 -15.53
CA THR A 1 18.32 1.45 -15.69
C THR A 1 17.50 1.14 -16.93
N THR A 2 16.17 1.13 -16.84
CA THR A 2 15.28 0.96 -18.00
C THR A 2 14.64 2.30 -18.35
N LYS A 3 14.40 2.55 -19.65
CA LYS A 3 13.88 3.84 -20.14
C LYS A 3 12.35 3.81 -20.23
N ILE A 4 11.70 4.85 -19.71
CA ILE A 4 10.29 5.13 -20.00
C ILE A 4 10.24 5.77 -21.39
N VAL A 5 9.66 5.06 -22.35
CA VAL A 5 9.64 5.46 -23.77
C VAL A 5 8.30 6.05 -24.24
N GLY A 6 7.33 6.20 -23.34
CA GLY A 6 6.00 6.68 -23.69
C GLY A 6 5.11 6.93 -22.48
N PRO A 7 3.84 7.32 -22.71
CA PRO A 7 2.89 7.60 -21.64
C PRO A 7 2.57 6.34 -20.83
N ILE A 8 2.51 6.49 -19.50
CA ILE A 8 2.13 5.42 -18.58
C ILE A 8 0.59 5.40 -18.47
N LYS A 9 -0.02 4.27 -18.80
CA LYS A 9 -1.46 4.07 -18.63
C LYS A 9 -1.78 3.94 -17.13
N LYS A 10 -2.83 4.62 -16.68
CA LYS A 10 -3.40 4.38 -15.35
C LYS A 10 -4.13 3.05 -15.37
N THR A 11 -3.80 2.15 -14.44
CA THR A 11 -4.49 0.87 -14.27
C THR A 11 -5.46 0.96 -13.11
N SER A 12 -6.58 0.24 -13.18
CA SER A 12 -7.47 0.10 -12.03
C SER A 12 -6.82 -0.78 -10.97
N GLN A 13 -7.11 -0.53 -9.69
CA GLN A 13 -6.73 -1.46 -8.64
C GLN A 13 -7.39 -2.84 -8.85
N TYR A 14 -8.64 -2.86 -9.33
CA TYR A 14 -9.36 -4.10 -9.64
C TYR A 14 -8.70 -4.94 -10.75
N ASP A 15 -7.80 -4.35 -11.55
CA ASP A 15 -7.01 -5.10 -12.54
C ASP A 15 -5.83 -5.86 -11.91
N SER A 16 -5.55 -5.64 -10.61
CA SER A 16 -4.46 -6.29 -9.91
C SER A 16 -4.69 -7.79 -9.77
N GLY A 17 -3.61 -8.57 -9.77
CA GLY A 17 -3.71 -10.02 -9.64
C GLY A 17 -4.39 -10.48 -8.34
N PHE A 18 -4.14 -9.78 -7.23
CA PHE A 18 -4.74 -10.12 -5.95
C PHE A 18 -6.23 -9.78 -5.88
N ASP A 19 -6.62 -8.60 -6.39
CA ASP A 19 -8.03 -8.19 -6.42
C ASP A 19 -8.85 -9.13 -7.31
N ARG A 20 -8.31 -9.50 -8.49
CA ARG A 20 -8.94 -10.52 -9.36
C ARG A 20 -9.04 -11.90 -8.72
N CYS A 21 -8.08 -12.28 -7.88
CA CYS A 21 -8.18 -13.52 -7.10
C CYS A 21 -9.26 -13.42 -6.01
N ALA A 22 -9.36 -12.27 -5.33
CA ALA A 22 -10.34 -12.02 -4.27
C ALA A 22 -11.78 -12.02 -4.81
N GLU A 23 -11.98 -11.46 -6.00
CA GLU A 23 -13.24 -11.49 -6.74
C GLU A 23 -13.59 -12.85 -7.34
N GLY A 24 -12.69 -13.83 -7.26
CA GLY A 24 -12.91 -15.18 -7.80
C GLY A 24 -12.76 -15.30 -9.32
N LEU A 25 -12.24 -14.26 -10.00
CA LEU A 25 -12.07 -14.21 -11.46
C LEU A 25 -10.91 -15.08 -11.98
N VAL A 26 -10.06 -15.61 -11.08
CA VAL A 26 -8.92 -16.47 -11.44
C VAL A 26 -9.24 -17.95 -11.22
N SER A 27 -9.60 -18.32 -9.99
CA SER A 27 -10.11 -19.65 -9.64
C SER A 27 -10.65 -19.66 -8.21
N GLN A 28 -11.53 -20.61 -7.89
CA GLN A 28 -12.00 -20.84 -6.53
C GLN A 28 -10.85 -21.16 -5.55
N ARG A 29 -9.84 -21.92 -6.00
CA ARG A 29 -8.65 -22.23 -5.19
C ARG A 29 -7.84 -20.98 -4.86
N ALA A 30 -7.68 -20.07 -5.82
CA ALA A 30 -6.96 -18.82 -5.58
C ALA A 30 -7.69 -17.92 -4.58
N GLN A 31 -9.01 -17.81 -4.72
CA GLN A 31 -9.85 -17.07 -3.79
C GLN A 31 -9.77 -17.62 -2.36
N LEU A 32 -9.89 -18.94 -2.19
CA LEU A 32 -9.74 -19.60 -0.88
C LEU A 32 -8.30 -19.50 -0.35
N GLY A 33 -7.33 -19.53 -1.26
CA GLY A 33 -5.91 -19.41 -0.94
C GLY A 33 -5.56 -18.06 -0.34
N LEU A 34 -6.22 -16.98 -0.75
CA LEU A 34 -6.01 -15.63 -0.20
C LEU A 34 -6.28 -15.57 1.32
N TYR A 35 -7.37 -16.17 1.79
CA TYR A 35 -7.70 -16.19 3.23
C TYR A 35 -6.66 -16.90 4.08
N ASN A 36 -5.98 -17.87 3.49
CA ASN A 36 -5.01 -18.70 4.18
C ASN A 36 -3.57 -18.43 3.75
N LEU A 37 -3.28 -17.41 2.93
CA LEU A 37 -1.92 -17.21 2.40
C LEU A 37 -0.96 -16.72 3.48
N ILE A 38 -1.39 -15.72 4.23
CA ILE A 38 -0.62 -15.01 5.26
C ILE A 38 -0.70 -15.70 6.63
N PRO A 39 -1.87 -16.13 7.14
CA PRO A 39 -1.96 -16.64 8.52
C PRO A 39 -1.42 -18.06 8.72
N LYS A 40 -0.73 -18.66 7.73
CA LYS A 40 -0.12 -20.00 7.91
C LYS A 40 1.00 -20.00 8.92
N ASP A 41 1.69 -18.87 9.04
CA ASP A 41 2.83 -18.69 9.93
C ASP A 41 2.47 -17.65 11.01
N PRO A 42 2.60 -17.99 12.31
CA PRO A 42 2.25 -17.09 13.40
C PRO A 42 2.98 -15.75 13.35
N MET A 43 4.23 -15.72 12.89
CA MET A 43 5.00 -14.49 12.75
C MET A 43 4.43 -13.61 11.63
N SER A 44 4.11 -14.20 10.49
CA SER A 44 3.48 -13.51 9.35
C SER A 44 2.12 -12.92 9.72
N LEU A 45 1.31 -13.64 10.51
CA LEU A 45 0.05 -13.11 11.04
C LEU A 45 0.27 -11.91 11.96
N ALA A 46 1.22 -12.01 12.91
CA ALA A 46 1.53 -10.92 13.82
C ALA A 46 1.96 -9.64 13.09
N ILE A 47 2.76 -9.78 12.03
CA ILE A 47 3.18 -8.66 11.18
C ILE A 47 1.96 -7.98 10.53
N VAL A 48 1.05 -8.74 9.93
CA VAL A 48 -0.13 -8.17 9.25
C VAL A 48 -1.13 -7.54 10.22
N MET A 49 -1.29 -8.08 11.42
CA MET A 49 -2.11 -7.41 12.44
C MET A 49 -1.51 -6.05 12.84
N GLY A 50 -0.19 -5.93 12.84
CA GLY A 50 0.51 -4.67 13.11
C GLY A 50 0.33 -3.62 12.01
N THR A 51 0.21 -4.01 10.73
CA THR A 51 0.10 -3.05 9.62
C THR A 51 -1.26 -2.35 9.52
N ALA A 52 -2.29 -2.84 10.23
CA ALA A 52 -3.59 -2.17 10.31
C ALA A 52 -3.60 -1.00 11.32
N LEU A 53 -2.66 -0.98 12.27
CA LEU A 53 -2.59 0.01 13.35
C LEU A 53 -2.30 1.45 12.90
N PRO A 54 -1.52 1.72 11.83
CA PRO A 54 -1.22 3.09 11.41
C PRO A 54 -2.35 3.77 10.61
N LYS A 55 -3.37 3.04 10.17
CA LYS A 55 -4.43 3.61 9.31
C LYS A 55 -5.11 4.84 9.93
N PRO A 56 -5.44 4.87 11.24
CA PRO A 56 -5.98 6.07 11.90
C PRO A 56 -4.92 7.17 12.14
N LEU A 57 -3.63 6.91 11.94
CA LEU A 57 -2.55 7.88 12.13
C LEU A 57 -2.23 8.64 10.84
N VAL A 58 -2.57 8.07 9.68
CA VAL A 58 -2.42 8.71 8.37
C VAL A 58 -3.69 9.39 7.87
N GLU A 59 -4.83 9.11 8.52
CA GLU A 59 -6.12 9.72 8.25
C GLU A 59 -6.52 10.59 9.45
N GLY A 60 -6.78 11.89 9.24
CA GLY A 60 -7.17 12.80 10.32
C GLY A 60 -7.36 14.23 9.87
N PRO A 61 -7.96 15.10 10.72
CA PRO A 61 -8.10 16.51 10.42
C PRO A 61 -6.71 17.15 10.27
N VAL A 62 -6.57 18.02 9.27
CA VAL A 62 -5.35 18.80 9.07
C VAL A 62 -5.05 19.61 10.33
N ALA A 63 -3.77 19.67 10.72
CA ALA A 63 -3.35 20.47 11.87
C ALA A 63 -3.84 21.93 11.73
N PRO A 64 -4.40 22.54 12.81
CA PRO A 64 -4.96 23.89 12.76
C PRO A 64 -3.88 24.97 12.51
N VAL A 65 -2.64 24.68 12.89
CA VAL A 65 -1.48 25.53 12.62
C VAL A 65 -0.56 24.76 11.68
N LYS A 66 -0.32 25.31 10.49
CA LYS A 66 0.65 24.76 9.55
C LYS A 66 2.04 25.19 10.01
N THR A 67 2.95 24.24 10.10
CA THR A 67 4.38 24.55 10.18
C THR A 67 4.81 25.23 8.89
N GLU A 68 5.81 26.11 8.96
CA GLU A 68 6.42 26.67 7.77
C GLU A 68 6.96 25.52 6.89
N ILE A 69 6.65 25.57 5.59
CA ILE A 69 7.14 24.57 4.65
C ILE A 69 8.59 24.96 4.34
N PRO A 70 9.58 24.13 4.69
CA PRO A 70 10.98 24.41 4.37
C PRO A 70 11.21 24.37 2.86
N ASP A 71 12.38 24.85 2.42
CA ASP A 71 12.79 24.76 1.02
C ASP A 71 12.67 23.31 0.49
N PRO A 72 12.23 23.06 -0.77
CA PRO A 72 12.02 21.72 -1.29
C PRO A 72 13.25 20.79 -1.23
N GLU A 73 14.46 21.32 -1.36
CA GLU A 73 15.67 20.52 -1.21
C GLU A 73 15.86 20.11 0.25
N GLN A 74 15.70 21.04 1.18
CA GLN A 74 15.74 20.76 2.61
C GLN A 74 14.65 19.77 3.05
N MET A 75 13.43 19.93 2.53
CA MET A 75 12.31 19.01 2.75
C MET A 75 12.65 17.60 2.25
N SER A 76 13.30 17.48 1.09
CA SER A 76 13.72 16.17 0.58
C SER A 76 14.77 15.51 1.47
N MET A 77 15.64 16.27 2.13
CA MET A 77 16.63 15.72 3.07
C MET A 77 15.93 15.27 4.36
N HIS A 78 15.08 16.12 4.94
CA HIS A 78 14.33 15.79 6.16
C HIS A 78 13.39 14.58 6.01
N ILE A 79 12.84 14.32 4.81
CA ILE A 79 11.99 13.13 4.56
C ILE A 79 12.84 11.85 4.46
N LYS A 80 14.09 11.97 4.02
CA LYS A 80 15.00 10.82 3.86
C LYS A 80 15.66 10.42 5.17
N ASP A 81 15.94 11.40 6.03
CA ASP A 81 16.42 11.21 7.40
C ASP A 81 15.36 10.56 8.30
#